data_AF-A0AA50FAF0-F1
#
_entry.id   AF-A0AA50FAF0-F1
#
_cell.length_a   1.000
_cell.length_b   1.000
_cell.length_c   1.000
_cell.angle_alpha   90.00
_cell.angle_beta   90.00
_cell.angle_gamma   90.00
#
_symmetry.space_group_name_H-M   'P 1'
#
loop_
_entity.id
_entity.type
_entity.pdbx_description
1 polymer ?
#
loop_
_entity_poly.entity_id
_entity_poly.type
_entity_poly.pdbx_seq_one_letter_code
_entity_poly.pdbx_strand_id
1 'polypeptide(L)'
;VVATLGTTSSCTFDALDEIGDVCNAKNVWLHVDAAYAGSAFICPEYRYLMKGIEKADSFNFNPHKWMLVNFDCSAMWLKEPRWIVDAFNVDPLYLKHDQQGSAPDYRHWQIPLGRRFRALKLWFVLRLYGVENLQKHIRKHIALAHLFEELCGEDDRFEIVEEVTMGLVCFRLKGSNDKNEELLRRINGRGKIHLVPSKIDDVYFLRLAICSRFSEESDIRISWD
;
A
#
# COMPACT_ATOMS: atom_id res chain seq x y z
N VAL A 1 -13.43 -8.78 10.07
CA VAL A 1 -13.48 -7.58 9.21
C VAL A 1 -12.10 -7.30 8.68
N VAL A 2 -11.99 -6.86 7.43
CA VAL A 2 -10.75 -6.31 6.87
C VAL A 2 -11.01 -4.83 6.61
N ALA A 3 -10.26 -3.96 7.29
CA ALA A 3 -10.24 -2.53 7.00
C ALA A 3 -9.04 -2.23 6.11
N THR A 4 -9.22 -1.41 5.09
CA THR A 4 -8.18 -1.07 4.12
C THR A 4 -7.74 0.38 4.30
N LEU A 5 -6.43 0.58 4.46
CA LEU A 5 -5.79 1.89 4.49
C LEU A 5 -5.04 2.09 3.17
N GLY A 6 -5.66 2.83 2.24
CA GLY A 6 -5.17 3.01 0.88
C GLY A 6 -5.67 1.90 -0.04
N THR A 7 -6.96 1.95 -0.39
CA THR A 7 -7.61 0.99 -1.30
C THR A 7 -6.94 0.95 -2.68
N THR A 8 -7.07 -0.18 -3.37
CA THR A 8 -6.39 -0.35 -4.67
C THR A 8 -6.98 0.58 -5.73
N SER A 9 -8.31 0.76 -5.77
CA SER A 9 -8.97 1.53 -6.82
C SER A 9 -8.57 3.00 -6.76
N SER A 10 -8.77 3.66 -5.62
CA SER A 10 -8.63 5.11 -5.48
C SER A 10 -7.81 5.58 -4.28
N CYS A 11 -7.16 4.67 -3.55
CA CYS A 11 -6.37 4.98 -2.36
C CYS A 11 -7.16 5.66 -1.23
N THR A 12 -8.43 5.29 -1.08
CA THR A 12 -9.27 5.70 0.05
C THR A 12 -8.90 4.96 1.35
N PHE A 13 -9.33 5.49 2.49
CA PHE A 13 -9.01 4.97 3.83
C PHE A 13 -10.29 4.69 4.61
N ASP A 14 -10.43 3.46 5.10
CA ASP A 14 -11.53 3.11 5.98
C ASP A 14 -11.40 3.82 7.35
N ALA A 15 -12.55 4.18 7.95
CA ALA A 15 -12.63 4.78 9.29
C ALA A 15 -12.30 3.74 10.37
N LEU A 16 -11.01 3.49 10.56
CA LEU A 16 -10.50 2.39 11.40
C LEU A 16 -10.90 2.54 12.87
N ASP A 17 -11.00 3.77 13.39
CA ASP A 17 -11.44 4.02 14.76
C ASP A 17 -12.91 3.60 14.98
N GLU A 18 -13.80 3.93 14.05
CA GLU A 18 -15.22 3.53 14.10
C GLU A 18 -15.40 2.02 13.90
N ILE A 19 -14.74 1.44 12.88
CA ILE A 19 -14.78 0.00 12.60
C ILE A 19 -14.23 -0.79 13.78
N GLY A 20 -13.15 -0.30 14.41
CA GLY A 20 -12.52 -0.93 15.57
C GLY A 20 -13.45 -1.02 16.78
N ASP A 21 -14.26 0.01 17.05
CA ASP A 21 -15.22 -0.02 18.16
C ASP A 21 -16.28 -1.10 17.95
N VAL A 22 -16.80 -1.23 16.73
CA VAL A 22 -17.76 -2.28 16.39
C VAL A 22 -17.14 -3.67 16.48
N CYS A 23 -15.94 -3.86 15.92
CA CYS A 23 -15.24 -5.15 15.93
C CYS A 23 -14.98 -5.62 17.36
N ASN A 24 -14.47 -4.74 18.23
CA ASN A 24 -14.22 -5.05 19.63
C ASN A 24 -15.51 -5.39 20.38
N ALA A 25 -16.57 -4.58 20.21
CA ALA A 25 -17.86 -4.82 20.87
C ALA A 25 -18.54 -6.13 20.44
N LYS A 26 -18.25 -6.60 19.22
CA LYS A 26 -18.81 -7.84 18.65
C LYS A 26 -17.85 -9.03 18.71
N ASN A 27 -16.66 -8.87 19.29
CA ASN A 27 -15.61 -9.88 19.31
C ASN A 27 -15.30 -10.44 17.90
N VAL A 28 -15.15 -9.54 16.93
CA VAL A 28 -14.83 -9.87 15.53
C VAL A 28 -13.39 -9.48 15.25
N TRP A 29 -12.61 -10.40 14.68
CA TRP A 29 -11.23 -10.13 14.27
C TRP A 29 -11.17 -8.93 13.32
N LEU A 30 -10.35 -7.94 13.64
CA LEU A 30 -10.05 -6.79 12.78
C LEU A 30 -8.65 -6.89 12.18
N HIS A 31 -8.59 -7.15 10.88
CA HIS A 31 -7.35 -7.09 10.10
C HIS A 31 -7.25 -5.76 9.37
N VAL A 32 -6.09 -5.13 9.38
CA VAL A 32 -5.79 -3.92 8.62
C VAL A 32 -4.88 -4.27 7.43
N ASP A 33 -5.40 -4.08 6.22
CA ASP A 33 -4.64 -4.09 4.97
C ASP A 33 -4.18 -2.67 4.66
N ALA A 34 -2.88 -2.41 4.86
CA ALA A 34 -2.23 -1.17 4.46
C ALA A 34 -1.17 -1.45 3.39
N ALA A 35 -1.40 -2.41 2.48
CA ALA A 35 -0.41 -2.91 1.54
C ALA A 35 0.43 -1.80 0.88
N TYR A 36 -0.22 -0.76 0.35
CA TYR A 36 0.44 0.39 -0.26
C TYR A 36 0.75 1.50 0.75
N ALA A 37 -0.28 2.09 1.37
CA ALA A 37 -0.14 3.29 2.19
C ALA A 37 0.60 3.06 3.51
N GLY A 38 0.71 1.81 3.98
CA GLY A 38 1.43 1.48 5.21
C GLY A 38 2.90 1.91 5.21
N SER A 39 3.51 2.04 4.03
CA SER A 39 4.88 2.59 3.92
C SER A 39 4.94 4.07 4.27
N ALA A 40 3.86 4.83 4.07
CA ALA A 40 3.81 6.26 4.36
C ALA A 40 3.75 6.59 5.85
N PHE A 41 3.34 5.65 6.71
CA PHE A 41 3.23 5.86 8.16
C PHE A 41 4.58 5.97 8.89
N ILE A 42 5.69 5.78 8.17
CA ILE A 42 7.02 6.18 8.67
C ILE A 42 7.13 7.70 8.80
N CYS A 43 6.36 8.47 8.03
CA CYS A 43 6.23 9.93 8.12
C CYS A 43 5.13 10.28 9.14
N PRO A 44 5.45 10.98 10.24
CA PRO A 44 4.48 11.29 11.30
C PRO A 44 3.21 12.01 10.84
N GLU A 45 3.33 12.90 9.86
CA GLU A 45 2.23 13.70 9.31
C GLU A 45 1.15 12.89 8.58
N TYR A 46 1.40 11.62 8.21
CA TYR A 46 0.38 10.75 7.61
C TYR A 46 -0.23 9.75 8.59
N ARG A 47 0.22 9.73 9.85
CA ARG A 47 -0.26 8.77 10.86
C ARG A 47 -1.70 9.00 11.32
N TYR A 48 -2.27 10.17 11.04
CA TYR A 48 -3.69 10.41 11.33
C TYR A 48 -4.60 9.46 10.54
N LEU A 49 -4.15 8.97 9.36
CA LEU A 49 -4.86 8.01 8.52
C LEU A 49 -4.88 6.58 9.09
N MET A 50 -4.15 6.31 10.16
CA MET A 50 -4.21 5.03 10.90
C MET A 50 -4.80 5.22 12.31
N LYS A 51 -5.54 6.29 12.55
CA LYS A 51 -6.24 6.50 13.83
C LYS A 51 -7.14 5.29 14.14
N GLY A 52 -6.99 4.71 15.33
CA GLY A 52 -7.69 3.47 15.71
C GLY A 52 -6.87 2.19 15.53
N ILE A 53 -5.63 2.27 15.06
CA ILE A 53 -4.77 1.09 14.82
C ILE A 53 -4.56 0.20 16.05
N GLU A 54 -4.61 0.78 17.25
CA GLU A 54 -4.53 0.05 18.52
C GLU A 54 -5.69 -0.95 18.75
N LYS A 55 -6.79 -0.77 18.00
CA LYS A 55 -7.97 -1.65 18.04
C LYS A 55 -7.83 -2.86 17.13
N ALA A 56 -6.85 -2.91 16.23
CA ALA A 56 -6.67 -4.01 15.28
C ALA A 56 -6.03 -5.25 15.93
N ASP A 57 -6.40 -6.43 15.43
CA ASP A 57 -5.82 -7.72 15.82
C ASP A 57 -4.62 -8.09 14.95
N SER A 58 -4.59 -7.62 13.72
CA SER A 58 -3.44 -7.77 12.83
C SER A 58 -3.31 -6.63 11.83
N PHE A 59 -2.07 -6.35 11.41
CA PHE A 59 -1.73 -5.28 10.47
C PHE A 59 -0.76 -5.80 9.41
N ASN A 60 -0.97 -5.40 8.16
CA ASN A 60 -0.13 -5.75 7.03
C ASN A 60 0.27 -4.51 6.22
N PHE A 61 1.53 -4.46 5.77
CA PHE A 61 1.88 -3.64 4.62
C PHE A 61 2.99 -4.28 3.80
N ASN A 62 3.21 -3.75 2.58
CA ASN A 62 4.22 -4.29 1.67
C ASN A 62 5.39 -3.33 1.48
N PRO A 63 6.54 -3.57 2.14
CA PRO A 63 7.80 -2.90 1.80
C PRO A 63 8.14 -2.98 0.30
N HIS A 64 7.70 -4.05 -0.37
CA HIS A 64 7.91 -4.20 -1.81
C HIS A 64 7.06 -3.32 -2.73
N LYS A 65 6.07 -2.58 -2.19
CA LYS A 65 5.30 -1.62 -2.96
C LYS A 65 5.98 -0.25 -2.97
N TRP A 66 6.29 0.29 -1.80
CA TRP A 66 6.67 1.72 -1.70
C TRP A 66 7.80 2.01 -0.68
N MET A 67 8.54 0.98 -0.24
CA MET A 67 9.67 1.12 0.71
C MET A 67 11.00 0.66 0.10
N LEU A 68 11.13 0.67 -1.24
CA LEU A 68 12.38 0.37 -1.96
C LEU A 68 12.96 -1.04 -1.75
N VAL A 69 12.20 -1.97 -1.17
CA VAL A 69 12.59 -3.39 -1.07
C VAL A 69 12.09 -4.11 -2.32
N ASN A 70 12.90 -4.93 -2.99
CA ASN A 70 12.41 -5.68 -4.15
C ASN A 70 11.45 -6.81 -3.72
N PHE A 71 10.54 -7.20 -4.61
CA PHE A 71 9.61 -8.32 -4.41
C PHE A 71 10.37 -9.65 -4.17
N ASP A 72 9.89 -10.57 -3.31
CA ASP A 72 8.75 -10.51 -2.40
C ASP A 72 9.12 -9.92 -1.02
N CYS A 73 8.32 -9.01 -0.46
CA CYS A 73 8.51 -8.54 0.92
C CYS A 73 7.22 -7.94 1.48
N SER A 74 6.46 -8.74 2.23
CA SER A 74 5.27 -8.31 2.95
C SER A 74 5.52 -8.50 4.44
N ALA A 75 5.20 -7.49 5.23
CA ALA A 75 5.36 -7.52 6.66
C ALA A 75 3.98 -7.55 7.32
N MET A 76 3.84 -8.42 8.31
CA MET A 76 2.60 -8.63 9.05
C MET A 76 2.90 -8.63 10.54
N TRP A 77 2.05 -7.94 11.30
CA TRP A 77 2.06 -7.91 12.75
C TRP A 77 0.76 -8.53 13.27
N LEU A 78 0.88 -9.22 14.40
CA LEU A 78 -0.21 -9.85 15.12
C LEU A 78 -0.20 -9.30 16.53
N LYS A 79 -1.39 -8.96 17.06
CA LYS A 79 -1.56 -8.54 18.44
C LYS A 79 -1.28 -9.68 19.41
N GLU A 80 -1.73 -10.88 19.07
CA GLU A 80 -1.45 -12.12 19.80
C GLU A 80 -1.01 -13.21 18.82
N PRO A 81 0.30 -13.53 18.76
CA PRO A 81 0.82 -14.52 17.83
C PRO A 81 0.27 -15.94 18.03
N ARG A 82 -0.18 -16.30 19.24
CA ARG A 82 -0.72 -17.64 19.52
C ARG A 82 -1.91 -17.99 18.64
N TRP A 83 -2.74 -17.02 18.28
CA TRP A 83 -3.88 -17.24 17.38
C TRP A 83 -3.48 -17.91 16.06
N ILE A 84 -2.33 -17.51 15.51
CA ILE A 84 -1.83 -18.06 14.25
C ILE A 84 -1.03 -19.35 14.49
N VAL A 85 -0.24 -19.40 15.57
CA VAL A 85 0.49 -20.62 15.94
C VAL A 85 -0.47 -21.79 16.14
N ASP A 86 -1.53 -21.61 16.91
CA ASP A 86 -2.51 -22.65 17.21
C ASP A 86 -3.25 -23.13 15.95
N ALA A 87 -3.51 -22.22 15.00
CA ALA A 87 -4.16 -22.54 13.73
C ALA A 87 -3.26 -23.32 12.76
N PHE A 88 -1.95 -23.11 12.80
CA PHE A 88 -0.99 -23.74 11.87
C PHE A 88 -0.03 -24.73 12.52
N ASN A 89 -0.25 -25.10 13.79
CA ASN A 89 0.68 -25.94 14.52
C ASN A 89 0.80 -27.33 13.90
N VAL A 90 2.01 -27.68 13.45
CA VAL A 90 2.38 -29.01 12.94
C VAL A 90 3.77 -29.33 13.50
N ASP A 91 3.85 -30.30 14.42
CA ASP A 91 5.06 -30.61 15.18
C ASP A 91 5.53 -32.08 15.04
N PRO A 92 5.92 -32.51 13.83
CA PRO A 92 6.48 -33.84 13.61
C PRO A 92 7.87 -33.97 14.25
N LEU A 93 8.22 -35.18 14.68
CA LEU A 93 9.45 -35.46 15.45
C LEU A 93 10.74 -34.95 14.76
N TYR A 94 10.83 -35.04 13.43
CA TYR A 94 12.00 -34.60 12.66
C TYR A 94 12.17 -33.08 12.58
N LEU A 95 11.21 -32.31 13.09
CA LEU A 95 11.27 -30.85 13.19
C LEU A 95 11.51 -30.35 14.62
N LYS A 96 11.68 -31.26 15.59
CA LYS A 96 11.96 -30.89 16.99
C LYS A 96 13.43 -30.51 17.19
N HIS A 97 13.67 -29.63 18.15
CA HIS A 97 15.00 -29.19 18.57
C HIS A 97 14.98 -28.74 20.03
N ASP A 98 16.13 -28.74 20.69
CA ASP A 98 16.24 -28.44 22.13
C ASP A 98 15.93 -26.98 22.51
N GLN A 99 15.74 -26.12 21.51
CA GLN A 99 15.45 -24.69 21.65
C GLN A 99 13.97 -24.36 21.40
N GLN A 100 13.08 -25.37 21.39
CA GLN A 100 11.64 -25.12 21.23
C GLN A 100 11.14 -24.19 22.34
N GLY A 101 10.43 -23.13 21.94
CA GLY A 101 9.90 -22.12 22.85
C GLY A 101 10.89 -21.02 23.28
N SER A 102 12.19 -21.11 22.95
CA SER A 102 13.15 -20.03 23.24
C SER A 102 13.11 -18.88 22.22
N ALA A 103 12.65 -19.17 20.99
CA ALA A 103 12.39 -18.20 19.94
C ALA A 103 11.17 -18.61 19.11
N PRO A 104 10.52 -17.66 18.40
CA PRO A 104 9.42 -17.99 17.50
C PRO A 104 9.88 -18.89 16.35
N ASP A 105 9.25 -20.05 16.23
CA ASP A 105 9.34 -20.88 15.04
C ASP A 105 8.46 -20.30 13.93
N TYR A 106 9.08 -19.52 13.03
CA TYR A 106 8.35 -18.86 11.94
C TYR A 106 7.54 -19.81 11.05
N ARG A 107 7.83 -21.12 11.04
CA ARG A 107 7.02 -22.12 10.33
C ARG A 107 5.58 -22.16 10.83
N HIS A 108 5.32 -21.81 12.09
CA HIS A 108 3.97 -21.74 12.66
C HIS A 108 3.25 -20.42 12.33
N TRP A 109 3.93 -19.47 11.66
CA TRP A 109 3.39 -18.15 11.34
C TRP A 109 3.10 -17.98 9.83
N GLN A 110 3.19 -19.05 9.06
CA GLN A 110 3.03 -19.03 7.61
C GLN A 110 2.48 -20.37 7.13
N ILE A 111 1.90 -20.38 5.93
CA ILE A 111 1.34 -21.60 5.31
C ILE A 111 2.42 -22.64 4.96
N PRO A 112 3.53 -22.31 4.26
CA PRO A 112 4.54 -23.31 3.90
C PRO A 112 5.53 -23.58 5.04
N LEU A 113 6.15 -24.76 5.06
CA LEU A 113 7.23 -25.06 6.01
C LEU A 113 8.50 -24.22 5.72
N GLY A 114 8.99 -24.28 4.48
CA GLY A 114 10.24 -23.63 4.09
C GLY A 114 10.12 -22.12 3.93
N ARG A 115 11.19 -21.38 4.25
CA ARG A 115 11.28 -19.93 4.01
C ARG A 115 12.68 -19.47 3.66
N ARG A 116 12.74 -18.42 2.84
CA ARG A 116 13.99 -17.71 2.48
C ARG A 116 14.36 -16.68 3.55
N PHE A 117 15.61 -16.23 3.54
CA PHE A 117 16.10 -15.16 4.42
C PHE A 117 15.68 -13.76 3.92
N ARG A 118 14.37 -13.50 3.88
CA ARG A 118 13.79 -12.25 3.35
C ARG A 118 14.15 -11.00 4.16
N ALA A 119 14.41 -11.17 5.46
CA ALA A 119 14.74 -10.07 6.35
C ALA A 119 16.09 -9.40 5.98
N LEU A 120 17.00 -10.10 5.31
CA LEU A 120 18.31 -9.56 4.95
C LEU A 120 18.19 -8.33 4.04
N LYS A 121 17.41 -8.43 2.94
CA LYS A 121 17.22 -7.30 2.02
C LYS A 121 16.49 -6.12 2.67
N LEU A 122 15.51 -6.39 3.54
CA LEU A 122 14.83 -5.35 4.31
C LEU A 122 15.82 -4.64 5.25
N TRP A 123 16.65 -5.40 5.96
CA TRP A 123 17.67 -4.85 6.85
C TRP A 123 18.67 -3.97 6.10
N PHE A 124 19.14 -4.39 4.93
CA PHE A 124 20.02 -3.56 4.08
C PHE A 124 19.34 -2.25 3.67
N VAL A 125 18.09 -2.27 3.20
CA VAL A 125 17.36 -1.05 2.83
C VAL A 125 17.25 -0.10 4.03
N LEU A 126 16.80 -0.59 5.19
CA LEU A 126 16.66 0.23 6.39
C LEU A 126 18.00 0.84 6.84
N ARG A 127 19.09 0.06 6.77
CA ARG A 127 20.45 0.49 7.16
C ARG A 127 21.10 1.45 6.16
N LEU A 128 20.90 1.23 4.86
CA LEU A 128 21.52 2.01 3.79
C LEU A 128 20.86 3.38 3.63
N TYR A 129 19.53 3.43 3.66
CA TYR A 129 18.81 4.69 3.50
C TYR A 129 18.66 5.43 4.83
N GLY A 130 18.40 4.71 5.92
CA GLY A 130 17.96 5.33 7.17
C GLY A 130 16.55 5.89 7.08
N VAL A 131 15.95 6.17 8.24
CA VAL A 131 14.54 6.61 8.34
C VAL A 131 14.31 7.92 7.60
N GLU A 132 15.22 8.90 7.72
CA GLU A 132 15.07 10.22 7.12
C GLU A 132 14.99 10.17 5.59
N ASN A 133 15.83 9.36 4.93
CA ASN A 133 15.82 9.29 3.46
C ASN A 133 14.61 8.48 2.94
N LEU A 134 14.15 7.48 3.70
CA LEU A 134 12.90 6.78 3.37
C LEU A 134 11.70 7.72 3.51
N GLN A 135 11.65 8.55 4.55
CA GLN A 135 10.61 9.57 4.69
C GLN A 135 10.68 10.61 3.56
N LYS A 136 11.87 11.10 3.19
CA LYS A 136 12.06 12.01 2.05
C LYS A 136 11.57 11.38 0.74
N HIS A 137 11.82 10.09 0.53
CA HIS A 137 11.33 9.36 -0.64
C HIS A 137 9.80 9.34 -0.73
N ILE A 138 9.11 9.01 0.38
CA ILE A 138 7.64 9.04 0.44
C ILE A 138 7.12 10.45 0.16
N ARG A 139 7.63 11.47 0.86
CA ARG A 139 7.23 12.87 0.70
C ARG A 139 7.42 13.35 -0.73
N LYS A 140 8.54 12.99 -1.37
CA LYS A 140 8.80 13.31 -2.78
C LYS A 140 7.72 12.73 -3.69
N HIS A 141 7.36 11.44 -3.53
CA HIS A 141 6.34 10.82 -4.38
C HIS A 141 4.96 11.45 -4.19
N ILE A 142 4.60 11.83 -2.96
CA ILE A 142 3.33 12.51 -2.68
C ILE A 142 3.32 13.91 -3.29
N ALA A 143 4.43 14.66 -3.17
CA ALA A 143 4.56 15.98 -3.82
C ALA A 143 4.45 15.89 -5.36
N LEU A 144 5.03 14.86 -5.98
CA LEU A 144 4.89 14.64 -7.42
C LEU A 144 3.46 14.27 -7.85
N ALA A 145 2.71 13.57 -7.00
CA ALA A 145 1.30 13.30 -7.25
C ALA A 145 0.47 14.59 -7.17
N HIS A 146 0.70 15.45 -6.18
CA HIS A 146 0.05 16.76 -6.10
C HIS A 146 0.43 17.70 -7.25
N LEU A 147 1.65 17.63 -7.77
CA LEU A 147 2.00 18.35 -8.99
C LEU A 147 1.15 17.89 -10.18
N PHE A 148 0.93 16.58 -10.33
CA PHE A 148 0.07 16.07 -11.40
C PHE A 148 -1.41 16.45 -11.18
N GLU A 149 -1.86 16.46 -9.93
CA GLU A 149 -3.19 16.96 -9.54
C GLU A 149 -3.39 18.42 -9.93
N GLU A 150 -2.41 19.29 -9.65
CA GLU A 150 -2.42 20.71 -10.03
C GLU A 150 -2.54 20.87 -11.54
N LEU A 151 -1.70 20.16 -12.32
CA LEU A 151 -1.75 20.18 -13.78
C LEU A 151 -3.11 19.74 -14.33
N CYS A 152 -3.74 18.71 -13.73
CA CYS A 152 -5.09 18.30 -14.08
C CYS A 152 -6.12 19.39 -13.78
N GLY A 153 -5.97 20.11 -12.67
CA GLY A 153 -6.86 21.18 -12.25
C GLY A 153 -6.77 22.45 -13.10
N GLU A 154 -5.64 22.69 -13.77
CA GLU A 154 -5.46 23.79 -14.71
C GLU A 154 -6.17 23.58 -16.07
N ASP A 155 -6.61 22.35 -16.36
CA ASP A 155 -7.28 22.01 -17.62
C ASP A 155 -8.75 21.62 -17.41
N ASP A 156 -9.64 22.51 -17.86
CA ASP A 156 -11.09 22.36 -17.72
C ASP A 156 -11.67 21.09 -18.38
N ARG A 157 -10.91 20.39 -19.23
CA ARG A 157 -11.33 19.12 -19.85
C ARG A 157 -11.27 17.95 -18.88
N PHE A 158 -10.47 18.05 -17.82
CA PHE A 158 -10.24 16.98 -16.85
C PHE A 158 -10.94 17.25 -15.52
N GLU A 159 -11.12 16.18 -14.76
CA GLU A 159 -11.58 16.21 -13.37
C GLU A 159 -10.86 15.13 -12.56
N ILE A 160 -10.62 15.45 -11.28
CA ILE A 160 -10.12 14.51 -10.27
C ILE A 160 -11.31 13.75 -9.70
N VAL A 161 -11.20 12.42 -9.60
CA VAL A 161 -12.30 11.55 -9.18
C VAL A 161 -12.34 11.37 -7.66
N GLU A 162 -11.18 11.40 -7.01
CA GLU A 162 -11.03 11.19 -5.56
C GLU A 162 -9.89 12.07 -5.03
N GLU A 163 -9.95 12.44 -3.75
CA GLU A 163 -8.92 13.24 -3.10
C GLU A 163 -7.53 12.59 -3.23
N VAL A 164 -6.52 13.37 -3.62
CA VAL A 164 -5.14 12.90 -3.75
C VAL A 164 -4.47 12.93 -2.38
N THR A 165 -4.53 11.82 -1.63
CA THR A 165 -3.93 11.74 -0.29
C THR A 165 -2.49 11.20 -0.28
N MET A 166 -2.10 10.48 -1.33
CA MET A 166 -0.84 9.71 -1.42
C MET A 166 -0.22 9.83 -2.83
N GLY A 167 0.64 8.89 -3.22
CA GLY A 167 1.28 8.88 -4.55
C GLY A 167 0.40 8.33 -5.69
N LEU A 168 -0.93 8.43 -5.59
CA LEU A 168 -1.90 7.97 -6.61
C LEU A 168 -2.86 9.11 -6.95
N VAL A 169 -2.95 9.45 -8.24
CA VAL A 169 -3.95 10.39 -8.77
C VAL A 169 -4.97 9.63 -9.61
N CYS A 170 -6.24 9.81 -9.29
CA CYS A 170 -7.37 9.26 -10.04
C CYS A 170 -8.04 10.39 -10.83
N PHE A 171 -7.95 10.36 -12.15
CA PHE A 171 -8.39 11.46 -13.01
C PHE A 171 -9.11 10.93 -14.25
N ARG A 172 -9.92 11.78 -14.86
CA ARG A 172 -10.62 11.45 -16.10
C ARG A 172 -10.89 12.70 -16.94
N LEU A 173 -11.12 12.51 -18.23
CA LEU A 173 -11.82 13.48 -19.06
C LEU A 173 -13.28 13.57 -18.62
N LYS A 174 -13.79 14.79 -18.54
CA LYS A 174 -15.22 15.06 -18.33
C LYS A 174 -16.05 14.45 -19.47
N GLY A 175 -17.19 13.85 -19.11
CA GLY A 175 -18.10 13.18 -20.04
C GLY A 175 -18.02 11.66 -19.98
N SER A 176 -18.24 10.97 -21.10
CA SER A 176 -18.47 9.51 -21.12
C SER A 176 -17.22 8.68 -20.79
N ASN A 177 -17.47 7.44 -20.34
CA ASN A 177 -16.42 6.45 -20.10
C ASN A 177 -15.67 6.09 -21.40
N ASP A 178 -16.38 5.98 -22.54
CA ASP A 178 -15.76 5.66 -23.84
C ASP A 178 -14.63 6.61 -24.22
N LYS A 179 -14.76 7.92 -23.88
CA LYS A 179 -13.69 8.90 -24.09
C LYS A 179 -12.44 8.58 -23.28
N ASN A 180 -12.63 8.13 -22.04
CA ASN A 180 -11.55 7.78 -21.13
C ASN A 180 -10.89 6.44 -21.51
N GLU A 181 -11.68 5.47 -21.97
CA GLU A 181 -11.16 4.21 -22.52
C GLU A 181 -10.32 4.44 -23.79
N GLU A 182 -10.81 5.31 -24.70
CA GLU A 182 -10.05 5.73 -25.88
C GLU A 182 -8.77 6.47 -25.49
N LEU A 183 -8.84 7.41 -24.53
CA LEU A 183 -7.68 8.14 -24.04
C LEU A 183 -6.61 7.17 -23.50
N LEU A 184 -7.01 6.25 -22.61
CA LEU A 184 -6.09 5.28 -22.05
C LEU A 184 -5.45 4.42 -23.15
N ARG A 185 -6.24 3.94 -24.11
CA ARG A 185 -5.74 3.15 -25.24
C ARG A 185 -4.70 3.92 -26.05
N ARG A 186 -4.91 5.21 -26.30
CA ARG A 186 -3.93 6.05 -27.00
C ARG A 186 -2.65 6.25 -26.20
N ILE A 187 -2.76 6.55 -24.90
CA ILE A 187 -1.61 6.73 -24.00
C ILE A 187 -0.75 5.47 -23.99
N ASN A 188 -1.36 4.32 -23.66
CA ASN A 188 -0.64 3.05 -23.59
C ASN A 188 -0.13 2.59 -24.97
N GLY A 189 -0.88 2.84 -26.05
CA GLY A 189 -0.48 2.51 -27.42
C GLY A 189 0.74 3.29 -27.91
N ARG A 190 0.97 4.50 -27.39
CA ARG A 190 2.18 5.30 -27.68
C ARG A 190 3.42 4.78 -26.97
N GLY A 191 3.25 4.04 -25.86
CA GLY A 191 4.33 3.36 -25.14
C GLY A 191 5.32 4.28 -24.41
N LYS A 192 4.99 5.56 -24.22
CA LYS A 192 5.85 6.52 -23.49
C LYS A 192 5.64 6.46 -21.98
N ILE A 193 4.38 6.35 -21.57
CA ILE A 193 3.97 6.12 -20.18
C ILE A 193 2.99 4.96 -20.16
N HIS A 194 2.81 4.34 -18.99
CA HIS A 194 1.85 3.27 -18.79
C HIS A 194 0.89 3.63 -17.67
N LEU A 195 -0.41 3.61 -17.99
CA LEU A 195 -1.49 3.83 -17.03
C LEU A 195 -2.41 2.61 -16.99
N VAL A 196 -3.08 2.45 -15.86
CA VAL A 196 -4.08 1.40 -15.64
C VAL A 196 -5.38 2.07 -15.20
N PRO A 197 -6.57 1.62 -15.64
CA PRO A 197 -7.82 2.23 -15.24
C PRO A 197 -8.35 1.65 -13.93
N SER A 198 -9.40 2.28 -13.40
CA SER A 198 -10.33 1.65 -12.46
C SER A 198 -11.74 2.21 -12.65
N LYS A 199 -12.69 1.71 -11.85
CA LYS A 199 -14.11 2.03 -11.94
C LYS A 199 -14.79 1.99 -10.57
N ILE A 200 -15.59 3.00 -10.24
CA ILE A 200 -16.42 3.08 -9.02
C ILE A 200 -17.83 3.50 -9.45
N ASP A 201 -18.88 2.77 -9.07
CA ASP A 201 -20.29 3.09 -9.38
C ASP A 201 -20.55 3.56 -10.83
N ASP A 202 -19.96 2.83 -11.77
CA ASP A 202 -19.97 3.08 -13.22
C ASP A 202 -19.08 4.23 -13.74
N VAL A 203 -18.37 4.96 -12.88
CA VAL A 203 -17.42 6.02 -13.24
C VAL A 203 -16.07 5.40 -13.61
N TYR A 204 -15.70 5.36 -14.90
CA TYR A 204 -14.38 4.92 -15.36
C TYR A 204 -13.35 6.05 -15.28
N PHE A 205 -12.16 5.75 -14.77
CA PHE A 205 -11.08 6.73 -14.63
C PHE A 205 -9.69 6.12 -14.80
N LEU A 206 -8.71 6.97 -15.09
CA LEU A 206 -7.31 6.62 -15.24
C LEU A 206 -6.60 6.80 -13.90
N ARG A 207 -5.60 5.96 -13.64
CA ARG A 207 -4.80 5.99 -12.42
C ARG A 207 -3.34 6.26 -12.77
N LEU A 208 -2.83 7.39 -12.31
CA LEU A 208 -1.40 7.71 -12.36
C LEU A 208 -0.79 7.49 -10.98
N ALA A 209 0.03 6.44 -10.87
CA ALA A 209 0.73 6.09 -9.64
C ALA A 209 2.23 6.44 -9.76
N ILE A 210 2.75 7.20 -8.80
CA ILE A 210 4.17 7.58 -8.79
C ILE A 210 5.00 6.39 -8.30
N CYS A 211 5.70 5.74 -9.23
CA CYS A 211 6.34 4.44 -8.99
C CYS A 211 7.85 4.51 -8.80
N SER A 212 8.58 5.09 -9.76
CA SER A 212 10.05 5.01 -9.78
C SER A 212 10.66 5.86 -8.67
N ARG A 213 11.63 5.32 -7.95
CA ARG A 213 12.45 6.09 -6.99
C ARG A 213 13.21 7.26 -7.63
N PHE A 214 13.35 7.22 -8.95
CA PHE A 214 14.03 8.23 -9.75
C PHE A 214 13.07 9.24 -10.36
N SER A 215 11.76 9.09 -10.20
CA SER A 215 10.80 10.04 -10.78
C SER A 215 11.11 11.47 -10.34
N GLU A 216 11.14 12.39 -11.29
CA GLU A 216 11.34 13.82 -11.08
C GLU A 216 10.14 14.62 -11.59
N GLU A 217 10.09 15.91 -11.27
CA GLU A 217 9.06 16.81 -11.77
C GLU A 217 8.98 16.84 -13.30
N SER A 218 10.12 16.75 -13.99
CA SER A 218 10.18 16.65 -15.45
C SER A 218 9.44 15.44 -16.00
N ASP A 219 9.50 14.29 -15.31
CA ASP A 219 8.75 13.09 -15.71
C ASP A 219 7.24 13.28 -15.57
N ILE A 220 6.80 14.05 -14.56
CA ILE A 220 5.38 14.37 -14.35
C ILE A 220 4.88 15.29 -15.46
N ARG A 221 5.65 16.32 -15.80
CA ARG A 221 5.32 17.24 -16.91
C ARG A 221 5.28 16.49 -18.25
N ILE A 222 6.25 15.62 -18.52
CA ILE A 222 6.25 14.75 -19.72
C ILE A 222 5.06 13.78 -19.72
N SER A 223 4.59 13.33 -18.55
CA SER A 223 3.43 12.44 -18.46
C SER A 223 2.11 13.16 -18.71
N TRP A 224 2.07 14.47 -18.42
CA TRP A 224 0.92 15.34 -18.66
C TRP A 224 0.82 15.81 -20.14
N ASP A 225 1.95 16.18 -20.74
CA ASP A 225 2.06 16.68 -22.13
C ASP A 225 1.79 15.62 -23.23
#